data_AF-A0A7K3LZG4-F1
#
_entry.id   AF-A0A7K3LZG4-F1
#
_cell.length_a   1.000
_cell.length_b   1.000
_cell.length_c   1.000
_cell.angle_alpha   90.00
_cell.angle_beta   90.00
_cell.angle_gamma   90.00
#
_symmetry.space_group_name_H-M   'P 1'
#
loop_
_entity.id
_entity.type
_entity.pdbx_description
1 polymer ?
#
loop_
_entity_poly.entity_id
_entity_poly.type
_entity_poly.pdbx_seq_one_letter_code
_entity_poly.pdbx_strand_id
1 'polypeptide(L)'
;MRTTVDLPDELIRAAKARAAERGETLKELFTRLLAREVKSPASTPQKGRVSLPLIGDAEGTSVVTTNADLEAALTADDAERYGH
;
A
#
# COMPACT_ATOMS: atom_id res chain seq x y z
N MET A 1 25.02 0.31 -10.70
CA MET A 1 25.62 1.64 -10.93
C MET A 1 26.33 2.09 -9.66
N ARG A 2 27.46 2.80 -9.76
CA ARG A 2 28.14 3.42 -8.61
C ARG A 2 27.69 4.88 -8.55
N THR A 3 27.05 5.26 -7.45
CA THR A 3 26.55 6.62 -7.23
C THR A 3 27.22 7.18 -5.98
N THR A 4 27.68 8.43 -6.05
CA THR A 4 28.22 9.16 -4.91
C THR A 4 27.15 10.15 -4.45
N VAL A 5 26.80 10.10 -3.17
CA VAL A 5 25.81 10.98 -2.54
C VAL A 5 26.43 11.63 -1.31
N ASP A 6 26.15 12.91 -1.10
CA ASP A 6 26.56 13.62 0.11
C ASP A 6 25.57 13.32 1.24
N LEU A 7 26.09 12.94 2.41
CA LEU A 7 25.28 12.55 3.56
C LEU A 7 25.91 13.12 4.84
N PRO A 8 25.10 13.64 5.78
CA PRO A 8 25.61 14.09 7.07
C PRO A 8 26.34 12.96 7.82
N ASP A 9 27.43 13.29 8.51
CA ASP A 9 28.24 12.31 9.24
C ASP A 9 27.42 11.56 10.31
N GLU A 10 26.54 12.30 11.00
CA GLU A 10 25.60 11.75 11.98
C GLU A 10 24.70 10.65 11.39
N LEU A 11 24.26 10.83 10.14
CA LEU A 11 23.38 9.91 9.44
C LEU A 11 24.14 8.65 9.03
N ILE A 12 25.38 8.81 8.54
CA ILE A 12 26.26 7.68 8.21
C ILE A 12 26.58 6.85 9.46
N ARG A 13 26.82 7.51 10.60
CA ARG A 13 27.08 6.84 11.88
C ARG A 13 25.87 6.02 12.33
N ALA A 14 24.68 6.60 12.28
CA ALA A 14 23.45 5.90 12.64
C ALA A 14 23.15 4.73 11.68
N ALA A 15 23.40 4.91 10.38
CA ALA A 15 23.21 3.87 9.38
C ALA A 15 24.16 2.67 9.60
N LYS A 16 25.42 2.92 9.97
CA LYS A 16 26.39 1.87 10.31
C LYS A 16 25.97 1.07 11.55
N ALA A 17 25.49 1.75 12.59
CA ALA A 17 24.95 1.09 13.78
C ALA A 17 23.80 0.14 13.40
N ARG A 18 22.81 0.64 12.65
CA ARG A 18 21.68 -0.18 12.17
C ARG A 18 22.07 -1.34 11.27
N ALA A 19 23.10 -1.16 10.45
CA ALA A 19 23.62 -2.24 9.60
C ALA A 19 24.26 -3.34 10.46
N ALA A 20 25.07 -2.96 11.45
CA ALA A 20 25.71 -3.88 12.38
C ALA A 20 24.69 -4.66 13.23
N GLU A 21 23.66 -3.98 13.75
CA GLU A 21 22.58 -4.59 14.53
C GLU A 21 21.84 -5.70 13.75
N ARG A 22 21.74 -5.56 12.43
CA ARG A 22 21.06 -6.53 11.56
C ARG A 22 22.01 -7.53 10.89
N GLY A 23 23.32 -7.41 11.10
CA GLY A 23 24.32 -8.21 10.42
C GLY A 23 24.37 -8.02 8.89
N GLU A 24 23.88 -6.88 8.39
CA GLU A 24 23.89 -6.55 6.95
C GLU A 24 25.02 -5.56 6.64
N THR A 25 25.53 -5.56 5.41
CA THR A 25 26.49 -4.53 5.00
C THR A 25 25.78 -3.18 4.76
N LEU A 26 26.51 -2.07 4.90
CA LEU A 26 25.96 -0.74 4.66
C LEU A 26 25.38 -0.59 3.24
N LYS A 27 25.99 -1.25 2.24
CA LYS A 27 25.51 -1.30 0.86
C LYS A 27 24.15 -1.99 0.75
N GLU A 28 23.97 -3.12 1.44
CA GLU A 28 22.72 -3.87 1.45
C GLU A 28 21.61 -3.07 2.13
N LEU A 29 21.92 -2.42 3.26
CA LEU A 29 20.99 -1.51 3.94
C LEU A 29 20.51 -0.40 2.99
N PHE A 30 21.42 0.29 2.32
CA PHE A 30 21.05 1.36 1.38
C PHE A 30 20.25 0.83 0.19
N THR A 31 20.65 -0.31 -0.37
CA THR A 31 19.94 -0.91 -1.51
C THR A 31 18.51 -1.29 -1.12
N ARG A 32 18.32 -1.90 0.05
CA ARG A 32 17.01 -2.31 0.57
C ARG A 32 16.11 -1.12 0.87
N LEU A 33 16.64 -0.08 1.52
CA LEU A 33 15.88 1.13 1.82
C LEU A 33 15.49 1.85 0.53
N LEU A 34 16.42 2.05 -0.40
CA LEU A 34 16.12 2.74 -1.66
C LEU A 34 15.13 1.94 -2.50
N ALA A 35 15.26 0.61 -2.55
CA ALA A 35 14.30 -0.25 -3.21
C ALA A 35 12.90 -0.19 -2.57
N ARG A 36 12.82 -0.09 -1.24
CA ARG A 36 11.53 0.07 -0.53
C ARG A 36 10.87 1.40 -0.85
N GLU A 37 11.63 2.49 -0.83
CA GLU A 37 11.10 3.83 -1.09
C GLU A 37 10.69 4.01 -2.56
N VAL A 38 11.49 3.51 -3.51
CA VAL A 38 11.16 3.62 -4.94
C VAL A 38 10.00 2.72 -5.34
N LYS A 39 9.85 1.53 -4.72
CA LYS A 39 8.76 0.59 -5.03
C LYS A 39 7.46 0.90 -4.28
N SER A 40 7.51 1.70 -3.22
CA SER A 40 6.31 2.13 -2.51
C SER A 40 5.82 3.44 -3.12
N PRO A 41 4.74 3.46 -3.93
CA PRO A 41 4.04 4.71 -4.16
C PRO A 41 3.65 5.24 -2.78
N ALA A 42 3.98 6.50 -2.47
CA ALA A 42 3.77 7.13 -1.16
C ALA A 42 2.49 6.60 -0.51
N SER A 43 2.66 5.67 0.44
CA SER A 43 1.54 4.89 0.94
C SER A 43 0.80 5.78 1.93
N THR A 44 -0.23 6.47 1.46
CA THR A 44 -1.38 6.80 2.30
C THR A 44 -1.74 5.54 3.09
N PRO A 45 -1.95 5.61 4.42
CA PRO A 45 -2.01 4.45 5.28
C PRO A 45 -3.01 3.44 4.72
N GLN A 46 -2.50 2.36 4.13
CA GLN A 46 -3.34 1.33 3.52
C GLN A 46 -4.09 0.60 4.64
N LYS A 47 -5.40 0.81 4.71
CA LYS A 47 -6.32 -0.18 5.29
C LYS A 47 -5.97 -1.53 4.66
N GLY A 48 -5.59 -2.50 5.49
CA GLY A 48 -4.95 -3.75 5.07
C GLY A 48 -5.69 -4.44 3.93
N ARG A 49 -4.99 -4.66 2.82
CA ARG A 49 -5.48 -5.51 1.72
C ARG A 49 -5.32 -6.97 2.15
N VAL A 50 -6.43 -7.66 2.30
CA VAL A 50 -6.46 -9.13 2.41
C VAL A 50 -6.22 -9.75 1.04
N SER A 51 -5.48 -10.87 0.99
CA SER A 51 -5.26 -11.65 -0.23
C SER A 51 -6.24 -12.81 -0.26
N LEU A 52 -7.37 -12.60 -0.92
CA LEU A 52 -8.31 -13.64 -1.35
C LEU A 52 -8.32 -13.63 -2.89
N PRO A 53 -8.61 -14.75 -3.57
CA PRO A 53 -8.75 -14.78 -5.02
C PRO A 53 -10.01 -13.99 -5.42
N LEU A 54 -9.84 -12.69 -5.64
CA LEU A 54 -10.91 -11.80 -6.10
C LEU A 54 -10.95 -11.85 -7.62
N ILE A 55 -12.06 -12.34 -8.18
CA ILE A 55 -12.37 -12.24 -9.60
C ILE A 55 -12.89 -10.82 -9.83
N GLY A 56 -12.00 -9.91 -10.20
CA GLY A 56 -12.35 -8.55 -10.58
C GLY A 56 -12.32 -8.39 -12.09
N ASP A 57 -13.29 -7.69 -12.65
CA ASP A 57 -13.29 -7.25 -14.05
C ASP A 57 -12.36 -6.04 -14.21
N ALA A 58 -11.38 -6.15 -15.10
CA ALA A 58 -10.32 -5.14 -15.26
C ALA A 58 -10.80 -3.85 -15.94
N GLU A 59 -11.93 -3.89 -16.64
CA GLU A 59 -12.53 -2.75 -17.35
C GLU A 59 -13.73 -2.16 -16.59
N GLY A 60 -14.01 -2.68 -15.39
CA GLY A 60 -15.10 -2.24 -14.54
C GLY A 60 -14.95 -0.82 -14.06
N THR A 61 -16.02 -0.05 -14.16
CA THR A 61 -16.09 1.25 -13.48
C THR A 61 -16.06 1.02 -11.98
N SER A 62 -15.09 1.62 -11.29
CA SER A 62 -15.02 1.56 -9.83
C SER A 62 -16.27 2.23 -9.25
N VAL A 63 -17.15 1.42 -8.68
CA VAL A 63 -18.40 1.93 -8.11
C VAL A 63 -18.12 2.43 -6.70
N VAL A 64 -18.23 3.75 -6.52
CA VAL A 64 -18.17 4.38 -5.19
C VAL A 64 -19.60 4.45 -4.67
N THR A 65 -19.97 3.47 -3.85
CA THR A 65 -21.31 3.37 -3.26
C THR A 65 -21.23 3.54 -1.75
N THR A 66 -22.16 4.29 -1.16
CA THR A 66 -22.29 4.39 0.30
C THR A 66 -23.32 3.40 0.84
N ASN A 67 -23.32 3.16 2.14
CA ASN A 67 -24.31 2.25 2.75
C ASN A 67 -25.75 2.71 2.52
N ALA A 68 -26.00 4.02 2.52
CA ALA A 68 -27.33 4.58 2.29
C ALA A 68 -27.83 4.28 0.87
N ASP A 69 -26.94 4.31 -0.13
CA ASP A 69 -27.28 3.97 -1.52
C ASP A 69 -27.64 2.48 -1.65
N LEU A 70 -26.95 1.61 -0.90
CA LEU A 70 -27.24 0.17 -0.87
C LEU A 70 -28.60 -0.12 -0.21
N GLU A 71 -28.92 0.53 0.90
CA GLU A 71 -30.21 0.37 1.59
C GLU A 71 -31.38 0.83 0.72
N ALA A 72 -31.20 1.94 -0.01
CA ALA A 72 -32.20 2.43 -0.95
C ALA A 72 -32.42 1.44 -2.11
N ALA A 73 -31.35 0.90 -2.69
CA ALA A 73 -31.43 -0.08 -3.77
C ALA A 73 -32.11 -1.38 -3.31
N LEU A 74 -31.80 -1.86 -2.11
CA LEU A 74 -32.41 -3.06 -1.55
C LEU A 74 -33.89 -2.86 -1.25
N THR A 75 -34.27 -1.71 -0.69
CA THR A 75 -35.68 -1.37 -0.41
C THR A 75 -36.51 -1.29 -1.69
N ALA A 76 -35.94 -0.75 -2.76
CA ALA A 76 -36.60 -0.68 -4.06
C ALA A 76 -36.85 -2.08 -4.66
N ASP A 77 -35.84 -2.95 -4.63
CA ASP A 77 -35.96 -4.33 -5.12
C ASP A 77 -37.00 -5.14 -4.33
N ASP A 78 -37.03 -4.97 -3.00
CA ASP A 78 -37.99 -5.66 -2.13
C ASP A 78 -39.43 -5.18 -2.39
N ALA A 79 -39.64 -3.87 -2.59
CA ALA A 79 -40.93 -3.31 -2.96
C ALA A 79 -41.42 -3.78 -4.34
N GLU A 80 -40.52 -3.97 -5.31
CA GLU A 80 -40.85 -4.52 -6.64
C GLU A 80 -41.16 -6.02 -6.58
N ARG A 81 -40.44 -6.77 -5.75
CA ARG A 81 -40.48 -8.24 -5.75
C ARG A 81 -41.55 -8.79 -4.80
N TYR A 82 -41.83 -8.08 -3.71
CA TYR A 82 -42.71 -8.54 -2.63
C TYR A 82 -43.83 -7.54 -2.28
N GLY A 83 -43.92 -6.39 -2.96
CA GLY A 83 -45.03 -5.44 -2.82
C GLY A 83 -46.31 -5.93 -3.51
N HIS A 84 -46.97 -6.91 -2.91
CA HIS A 84 -48.36 -7.29 -3.19
C HIS A 84 -49.20 -7.27 -1.91
#